data_AF-A0A976CWY2-F1
#
_entry.id   AF-A0A976CWY2-F1
#
_cell.length_a   1.000
_cell.length_b   1.000
_cell.length_c   1.000
_cell.angle_alpha   90.00
_cell.angle_beta   90.00
_cell.angle_gamma   90.00
#
_symmetry.space_group_name_H-M   'P 1'
#
loop_
_entity.id
_entity.type
_entity.pdbx_description
1 polymer ?
#
loop_
_entity_poly.entity_id
_entity_poly.type
_entity_poly.pdbx_seq_one_letter_code
_entity_poly.pdbx_strand_id
1 'polypeptide(L)'
;MTTSKHDACVQCEASQWRSATCIERKLCDRRMRMTSELPATTSAAFMPYPVSTLSPPIVPNDLSSFKSRGISEVQRDLQQKLRELREEYLRAIDHFNWNKLVYEASIQFEPVVGQTYHLYAMRQGHVLSMIAPHEWPMKHLATVRLNVDRQWQVEQLGEGVDPREMFGSES
;
A
#
# COMPACT_ATOMS: atom_id res chain seq x y z
N MET A 1 1.56 -18.91 61.22
CA MET A 1 1.10 -19.60 59.99
C MET A 1 2.32 -20.18 59.31
N THR A 2 2.60 -21.46 59.58
CA THR A 2 3.66 -22.29 58.98
C THR A 2 3.23 -23.74 59.16
N THR A 3 2.97 -24.48 58.07
CA THR A 3 3.09 -25.95 57.90
C THR A 3 2.73 -26.26 56.43
N SER A 4 3.73 -26.42 55.56
CA SER A 4 4.37 -27.68 55.11
C SER A 4 3.41 -28.68 54.47
N LYS A 5 3.44 -28.73 53.14
CA LYS A 5 2.62 -29.54 52.22
C LYS A 5 3.19 -30.96 52.05
N HIS A 6 3.58 -31.60 53.16
CA HIS A 6 4.28 -32.90 53.20
C HIS A 6 3.45 -34.07 53.78
N ASP A 7 2.18 -33.87 54.15
CA ASP A 7 1.41 -34.88 54.92
C ASP A 7 0.09 -35.32 54.27
N ALA A 8 0.10 -35.84 53.04
CA ALA A 8 -1.14 -36.38 52.44
C ALA A 8 -0.98 -37.59 51.51
N CYS A 9 0.11 -38.36 51.58
CA CYS A 9 0.25 -39.55 50.73
C CYS A 9 0.92 -40.73 51.43
N VAL A 10 0.46 -41.06 52.63
CA VAL A 10 0.76 -42.35 53.25
C VAL A 10 -0.50 -42.81 53.96
N GLN A 11 -1.22 -43.75 53.34
CA GLN A 11 -1.89 -44.90 53.99
C GLN A 11 -2.92 -45.55 53.04
N CYS A 12 -2.58 -46.73 52.54
CA CYS A 12 -3.54 -47.81 52.42
C CYS A 12 -2.76 -49.13 52.39
N GLU A 13 -2.74 -49.81 53.53
CA GLU A 13 -2.11 -51.11 53.70
C GLU A 13 -2.93 -52.22 53.04
N ALA A 14 -2.16 -53.13 52.48
CA ALA A 14 -2.49 -54.49 52.07
C ALA A 14 -3.58 -55.16 52.92
N SER A 15 -4.62 -55.69 52.27
CA SER A 15 -5.32 -56.94 52.65
C SER A 15 -6.45 -57.30 51.67
N GLN A 16 -6.15 -57.67 50.42
CA GLN A 16 -6.89 -58.69 49.61
C GLN A 16 -6.51 -58.63 48.12
N TRP A 17 -5.44 -59.35 47.79
CA TRP A 17 -4.99 -59.59 46.42
C TRP A 17 -5.60 -60.89 45.88
N ARG A 18 -6.87 -60.85 45.45
CA ARG A 18 -7.47 -61.89 44.60
C ARG A 18 -8.47 -61.28 43.62
N SER A 19 -8.00 -60.54 42.62
CA SER A 19 -8.58 -60.50 41.27
C SER A 19 -7.78 -59.57 40.36
N ALA A 20 -7.87 -59.84 39.06
CA ALA A 20 -6.90 -59.51 38.03
C ALA A 20 -6.97 -58.07 37.51
N THR A 21 -6.51 -57.11 38.30
CA THR A 21 -6.18 -55.75 37.80
C THR A 21 -4.82 -55.29 38.34
N CYS A 22 -3.81 -56.13 38.14
CA CYS A 22 -2.39 -55.80 38.28
C CYS A 22 -1.86 -55.25 36.94
N ILE A 23 -2.47 -54.16 36.45
CA ILE A 23 -1.96 -53.39 35.30
C ILE A 23 -2.11 -51.91 35.62
N GLU A 24 -1.40 -51.45 36.65
CA GLU A 24 -0.96 -50.05 36.81
C GLU A 24 0.00 -49.99 38.01
N ARG A 25 1.17 -50.62 37.87
CA ARG A 25 2.22 -50.59 38.90
C ARG A 25 3.63 -50.73 38.31
N LYS A 26 3.92 -49.91 37.31
CA LYS A 26 5.30 -49.59 36.88
C LYS A 26 5.61 -48.10 37.07
N LEU A 27 5.18 -47.50 38.18
CA LEU A 27 5.33 -46.05 38.38
C LEU A 27 5.85 -45.59 39.74
N CYS A 28 6.34 -46.48 40.63
CA CYS A 28 6.82 -46.00 41.94
C CYS A 28 8.03 -46.73 42.55
N ASP A 29 8.84 -47.45 41.76
CA ASP A 29 10.13 -47.97 42.27
C ASP A 29 11.26 -47.89 41.25
N ARG A 30 11.58 -46.65 40.86
CA ARG A 30 12.86 -46.31 40.22
C ARG A 30 13.22 -44.87 40.52
N ARG A 31 13.36 -44.54 41.80
CA ARG A 31 14.11 -43.35 42.21
C ARG A 31 15.59 -43.71 42.27
N MET A 32 16.40 -42.89 41.60
CA MET A 32 17.86 -42.84 41.56
C MET A 32 18.60 -43.84 40.64
N ARG A 33 18.67 -43.47 39.37
CA ARG A 33 19.98 -43.29 38.73
C ARG A 33 19.91 -42.20 37.67
N MET A 34 20.69 -41.15 37.90
CA MET A 34 21.12 -40.12 36.96
C MET A 34 20.03 -39.19 36.42
N THR A 35 19.92 -38.02 37.04
CA THR A 35 19.63 -36.79 36.29
C THR A 35 20.75 -36.58 35.27
N SER A 36 20.69 -37.24 34.12
CA SER A 36 21.35 -36.70 32.93
C SER A 36 20.34 -35.71 32.36
N GLU A 37 20.55 -34.43 32.68
CA GLU A 37 20.07 -33.35 31.83
C GLU A 37 20.39 -33.76 30.39
N LEU A 38 19.35 -33.90 29.55
CA LEU A 38 19.55 -33.96 28.12
C LEU A 38 20.35 -32.70 27.77
N PRO A 39 21.56 -32.79 27.18
CA PRO A 39 22.24 -31.58 26.76
C PRO A 39 21.31 -30.92 25.74
N ALA A 40 20.73 -29.78 26.12
CA ALA A 40 20.08 -28.91 25.17
C ALA A 40 21.16 -28.58 24.14
N THR A 41 21.15 -29.29 23.01
CA THR A 41 21.97 -28.94 21.85
C THR A 41 21.26 -27.78 21.16
N THR A 42 20.99 -26.71 21.89
CA THR A 42 20.93 -25.39 21.29
C THR A 42 22.37 -25.11 20.91
N SER A 43 22.67 -25.35 19.63
CA SER A 43 23.99 -25.07 19.06
C SER A 43 24.45 -23.70 19.54
N ALA A 44 25.62 -23.65 20.18
CA ALA A 44 26.19 -22.42 20.73
C ALA A 44 26.21 -21.25 19.72
N ALA A 45 26.18 -21.56 18.42
CA ALA A 45 26.04 -20.62 17.31
C ALA A 45 24.79 -19.72 17.32
N PHE A 46 23.72 -20.11 18.04
CA PHE A 46 22.46 -19.35 18.07
C PHE A 46 22.23 -18.58 19.38
N MET A 47 23.20 -18.58 20.29
CA MET A 47 23.10 -17.82 21.55
C MET A 47 23.37 -16.33 21.31
N PRO A 48 22.55 -15.42 21.85
CA PRO A 48 22.74 -13.96 21.69
C PRO A 48 23.91 -13.40 22.52
N TYR A 49 24.62 -14.25 23.27
CA TYR A 49 25.73 -13.90 24.14
C TYR A 49 26.85 -14.94 24.01
N PRO A 50 28.11 -14.58 24.30
CA PRO A 50 29.22 -15.52 24.28
C PRO A 50 29.02 -16.62 25.33
N VAL A 51 29.10 -17.88 24.89
CA VAL A 51 28.93 -19.07 25.75
C VAL A 51 30.14 -19.34 26.65
N SER A 52 31.28 -18.71 26.37
CA SER A 52 32.53 -18.88 27.12
C SER A 52 33.38 -17.60 27.10
N THR A 53 34.30 -17.48 28.06
CA THR A 53 35.21 -16.34 28.20
C THR A 53 36.23 -16.21 27.08
N LEU A 54 36.44 -17.27 26.29
CA LEU A 54 37.32 -17.29 25.11
C LEU A 54 36.56 -17.01 23.80
N SER A 55 35.23 -16.85 23.84
CA SER A 55 34.44 -16.54 22.65
C SER A 55 34.61 -15.07 22.24
N PRO A 56 34.62 -14.75 20.93
CA PRO A 56 34.67 -13.36 20.47
C PRO A 56 33.50 -12.54 21.04
N PRO A 57 33.74 -11.28 21.47
CA PRO A 57 32.68 -10.39 21.93
C PRO A 57 31.76 -10.01 20.76
N ILE A 58 30.46 -10.19 20.93
CA ILE A 58 29.44 -9.78 19.95
C ILE A 58 29.19 -8.28 20.15
N VAL A 59 29.78 -7.44 19.28
CA VAL A 59 29.51 -6.00 19.26
C VAL A 59 28.36 -5.73 18.28
N PRO A 60 27.27 -5.05 18.70
CA PRO A 60 26.22 -4.68 17.76
C PRO A 60 26.78 -3.74 16.70
N ASN A 61 26.56 -4.07 15.43
CA ASN A 61 26.96 -3.19 14.33
C ASN A 61 26.09 -1.91 14.33
N ASP A 62 26.73 -0.76 14.11
CA ASP A 62 26.03 0.53 14.04
C ASP A 62 25.21 0.64 12.75
N LEU A 63 23.91 0.34 12.86
CA LEU A 63 22.97 0.39 11.73
C LEU A 63 22.54 1.81 11.33
N SER A 64 23.11 2.85 11.94
CA SER A 64 22.71 4.25 11.73
C SER A 64 22.79 4.65 10.25
N SER A 65 23.91 4.32 9.61
CA SER A 65 24.16 4.63 8.20
C SER A 65 23.27 3.82 7.24
N PHE A 66 22.91 2.59 7.61
CA PHE A 66 21.97 1.78 6.84
C PHE A 66 20.55 2.35 6.93
N LYS A 67 20.11 2.72 8.13
CA LYS A 67 18.79 3.32 8.36
C LYS A 67 18.65 4.66 7.63
N SER A 68 19.64 5.54 7.71
CA SER A 68 19.57 6.84 7.05
C SER A 68 19.49 6.71 5.52
N ARG A 69 20.29 5.81 4.93
CA ARG A 69 20.20 5.47 3.49
C ARG A 69 18.84 4.88 3.12
N GLY A 70 18.32 3.96 3.92
CA GLY A 70 16.99 3.37 3.67
C GLY A 70 15.87 4.41 3.73
N ILE A 71 15.91 5.31 4.71
CA ILE A 71 14.92 6.40 4.85
C ILE A 71 14.98 7.35 3.65
N SER A 72 16.18 7.72 3.19
CA SER A 72 16.32 8.63 2.05
C SER A 72 15.79 8.03 0.74
N GLU A 73 16.07 6.74 0.49
CA GLU A 73 15.55 6.06 -0.71
C GLU A 73 14.02 5.96 -0.68
N VAL A 74 13.45 5.50 0.45
CA VAL A 74 12.00 5.39 0.60
C VAL A 74 11.31 6.75 0.47
N GLN A 75 11.90 7.80 1.05
CA GLN A 75 11.37 9.16 0.91
C GLN A 75 11.31 9.59 -0.56
N ARG A 76 12.39 9.35 -1.32
CA ARG A 76 12.44 9.69 -2.75
C ARG A 76 11.38 8.94 -3.54
N ASP A 77 11.26 7.63 -3.32
CA ASP A 77 10.27 6.78 -4.01
C ASP A 77 8.83 7.21 -3.70
N LEU A 78 8.53 7.52 -2.44
CA LEU A 78 7.21 7.99 -2.04
C LEU A 78 6.92 9.38 -2.62
N GLN A 79 7.89 10.30 -2.60
CA GLN A 79 7.73 11.62 -3.20
C GLN A 79 7.48 11.55 -4.72
N GLN A 80 8.14 10.61 -5.41
CA GLN A 80 7.90 10.37 -6.82
C GLN A 80 6.47 9.87 -7.06
N LYS A 81 6.03 8.83 -6.33
CA LYS A 81 4.66 8.30 -6.44
C LYS A 81 3.60 9.36 -6.15
N LEU A 82 3.82 10.20 -5.12
CA LEU A 82 2.91 11.30 -4.80
C LEU A 82 2.83 12.34 -5.92
N ARG A 83 3.96 12.60 -6.60
CA ARG A 83 4.00 13.51 -7.75
C ARG A 83 3.23 12.94 -8.93
N GLU A 84 3.45 11.67 -9.26
CA GLU A 84 2.73 10.97 -10.34
C GLU A 84 1.22 10.99 -10.10
N LEU A 85 0.78 10.62 -8.89
CA LEU A 85 -0.64 10.67 -8.51
C LEU A 85 -1.22 12.09 -8.59
N ARG A 86 -0.44 13.10 -8.17
CA ARG A 86 -0.87 14.49 -8.27
C ARG A 86 -1.03 14.91 -9.73
N GLU A 87 -0.10 14.54 -10.61
CA GLU A 87 -0.19 14.85 -12.03
C GLU A 87 -1.40 14.16 -12.67
N GLU A 88 -1.67 12.90 -12.34
CA GLU A 88 -2.84 12.18 -12.82
C GLU A 88 -4.15 12.82 -12.35
N TYR A 89 -4.22 13.20 -11.07
CA TYR A 89 -5.36 13.93 -10.53
C TYR A 89 -5.63 15.25 -11.25
N LEU A 90 -4.57 16.04 -11.52
CA LEU A 90 -4.71 17.30 -12.25
C LEU A 90 -5.18 17.06 -13.69
N ARG A 91 -4.63 16.06 -14.38
CA ARG A 91 -5.09 15.68 -15.73
C ARG A 91 -6.57 15.27 -15.73
N ALA A 92 -7.03 14.55 -14.71
CA ALA A 92 -8.42 14.15 -14.59
C ALA A 92 -9.36 15.37 -14.41
N ILE A 93 -8.95 16.36 -13.59
CA ILE A 93 -9.69 17.62 -13.45
C ILE A 93 -9.73 18.38 -14.77
N ASP A 94 -8.60 18.53 -15.44
CA ASP A 94 -8.53 19.26 -16.72
C ASP A 94 -9.43 18.58 -17.76
N HIS A 95 -9.37 17.26 -17.83
CA HIS A 95 -10.24 16.46 -18.71
C HIS A 95 -11.73 16.66 -18.38
N PHE A 96 -12.10 16.70 -17.10
CA PHE A 96 -13.48 16.98 -16.68
C PHE A 96 -13.92 18.40 -17.09
N ASN A 97 -13.07 19.41 -16.87
CA ASN A 97 -13.36 20.80 -17.21
C ASN A 97 -13.57 20.99 -18.71
N TRP A 98 -12.70 20.41 -19.54
CA TRP A 98 -12.86 20.44 -21.00
C TRP A 98 -14.14 19.75 -21.45
N ASN A 99 -14.46 18.59 -20.88
CA ASN A 99 -15.71 17.91 -21.19
C ASN A 99 -16.92 18.77 -20.84
N LYS A 100 -16.97 19.30 -19.61
CA LYS A 100 -18.04 20.19 -19.15
C LYS A 100 -18.22 21.36 -20.11
N LEU A 101 -17.12 22.02 -20.48
CA LEU A 101 -17.16 23.18 -21.36
C LEU A 101 -17.70 22.85 -22.76
N VAL A 102 -17.29 21.72 -23.35
CA VAL A 102 -17.81 21.30 -24.66
C VAL A 102 -19.30 20.93 -24.58
N TYR A 103 -19.73 20.32 -23.48
CA TYR A 103 -21.15 20.01 -23.26
C TYR A 103 -22.02 21.24 -23.01
N GLU A 104 -21.47 22.30 -22.42
CA GLU A 104 -22.16 23.59 -22.22
C GLU A 104 -22.18 24.46 -23.50
N ALA A 105 -21.32 24.16 -24.47
CA ALA A 105 -21.26 24.87 -25.73
C ALA A 105 -22.53 24.65 -26.58
N SER A 106 -22.85 25.63 -27.42
CA SER A 106 -23.91 25.48 -28.42
C SER A 106 -23.43 24.59 -29.57
N ILE A 107 -24.19 23.52 -29.84
CA ILE A 107 -23.90 22.54 -30.89
C ILE A 107 -25.08 22.51 -31.86
N GLN A 108 -24.82 22.63 -33.16
CA GLN A 108 -25.84 22.65 -34.22
C GLN A 108 -25.92 21.36 -35.06
N PHE A 109 -25.10 20.36 -34.72
CA PHE A 109 -25.00 19.09 -35.42
C PHE A 109 -24.92 17.93 -34.44
N GLU A 110 -25.17 16.71 -34.92
CA GLU A 110 -24.96 15.48 -34.15
C GLU A 110 -23.47 15.07 -34.24
N PRO A 111 -22.73 15.05 -33.12
CA PRO A 111 -21.31 14.69 -33.15
C PRO A 111 -21.12 13.19 -33.34
N VAL A 112 -20.21 12.82 -34.23
CA VAL A 112 -19.88 11.43 -34.57
C VAL A 112 -18.59 11.03 -33.86
N VAL A 113 -18.60 9.84 -33.26
CA VAL A 113 -17.43 9.27 -32.58
C VAL A 113 -16.25 9.15 -33.54
N GLY A 114 -15.06 9.56 -33.09
CA GLY A 114 -13.82 9.46 -33.83
C GLY A 114 -13.50 10.67 -34.72
N GLN A 115 -14.43 11.61 -34.91
CA GLN A 115 -14.17 12.85 -35.64
C GLN A 115 -13.58 13.93 -34.72
N THR A 116 -12.80 14.82 -35.34
CA THR A 116 -12.19 15.98 -34.70
C THR A 116 -13.01 17.23 -34.99
N TYR A 117 -13.18 18.04 -33.96
CA TYR A 117 -13.99 19.25 -33.95
C TYR A 117 -13.20 20.40 -33.34
N HIS A 118 -13.64 21.62 -33.59
CA HIS A 118 -12.99 22.84 -33.17
C HIS A 118 -13.95 23.66 -32.32
N LEU A 119 -13.47 24.06 -31.15
CA LEU A 119 -14.20 24.85 -30.19
C LEU A 119 -13.81 26.32 -30.33
N TYR A 120 -14.81 27.20 -30.49
CA TYR A 120 -14.62 28.63 -30.68
C TYR A 120 -15.29 29.45 -29.57
N ALA A 121 -14.67 30.58 -29.22
CA ALA A 121 -15.28 31.58 -28.35
C ALA A 121 -16.12 32.58 -29.17
N MET A 122 -17.40 32.70 -28.82
CA MET A 122 -18.34 33.67 -29.36
C MET A 122 -18.68 34.73 -28.31
N ARG A 123 -19.36 35.81 -28.73
CA ARG A 123 -19.74 36.92 -27.84
C ARG A 123 -20.66 36.52 -26.68
N GLN A 124 -21.43 35.44 -26.82
CA GLN A 124 -22.41 35.00 -25.82
C GLN A 124 -22.25 33.53 -25.40
N GLY A 125 -21.06 32.94 -25.62
CA GLY A 125 -20.79 31.57 -25.19
C GLY A 125 -19.75 30.87 -26.05
N HIS A 126 -19.74 29.55 -25.99
CA HIS A 126 -18.87 28.69 -26.77
C HIS A 126 -19.67 27.95 -27.84
N VAL A 127 -19.05 27.73 -29.00
CA VAL A 127 -19.66 26.98 -30.10
C VAL A 127 -18.71 25.89 -30.55
N LEU A 128 -19.24 24.68 -30.73
CA LEU A 128 -18.52 23.57 -31.34
C LEU A 128 -18.79 23.55 -32.84
N SER A 129 -17.74 23.44 -33.65
CA SER A 129 -17.81 23.42 -35.12
C SER A 129 -16.90 22.35 -35.72
N MET A 130 -17.19 21.86 -36.92
CA MET A 130 -16.31 20.99 -37.70
C MET A 130 -15.28 21.77 -38.52
N ILE A 131 -15.45 23.09 -38.65
CA ILE A 131 -14.64 23.93 -39.54
C ILE A 131 -13.31 24.25 -38.86
N ALA A 132 -12.24 24.09 -39.63
CA ALA A 132 -10.87 24.28 -39.16
C ALA A 132 -10.55 25.77 -38.87
N PRO A 133 -9.59 26.05 -37.96
CA PRO A 133 -9.31 27.41 -37.50
C PRO A 133 -8.73 28.33 -38.59
N HIS A 134 -8.23 27.79 -39.71
CA HIS A 134 -7.74 28.60 -40.83
C HIS A 134 -8.86 29.19 -41.70
N GLU A 135 -10.05 28.59 -41.68
CA GLU A 135 -11.19 29.01 -42.52
C GLU A 135 -12.14 29.95 -41.79
N TRP A 136 -12.04 30.00 -40.46
CA TRP A 136 -12.94 30.76 -39.61
C TRP A 136 -12.16 31.77 -38.76
N PRO A 137 -12.37 33.10 -38.92
CA PRO A 137 -11.61 34.15 -38.23
C PRO A 137 -11.98 34.36 -36.75
N MET A 138 -12.50 33.35 -36.06
CA MET A 138 -12.90 33.45 -34.66
C MET A 138 -11.81 32.94 -33.73
N LYS A 139 -11.87 33.35 -32.45
CA LYS A 139 -10.90 32.90 -31.46
C LYS A 139 -11.07 31.39 -31.23
N HIS A 140 -10.16 30.62 -31.81
CA HIS A 140 -10.06 29.18 -31.63
C HIS A 140 -9.53 28.87 -30.22
N LEU A 141 -10.27 28.06 -29.47
CA LEU A 141 -9.90 27.68 -28.11
C LEU A 141 -9.13 26.36 -28.09
N ALA A 142 -9.73 25.33 -28.67
CA ALA A 142 -9.17 23.99 -28.66
C ALA A 142 -9.74 23.15 -29.81
N THR A 143 -8.91 22.24 -30.30
CA THR A 143 -9.30 21.15 -31.18
C THR A 143 -9.55 19.91 -30.32
N VAL A 144 -10.76 19.38 -30.40
CA VAL A 144 -11.27 18.29 -29.56
C VAL A 144 -11.73 17.12 -30.41
N ARG A 145 -11.53 15.91 -29.92
CA ARG A 145 -11.94 14.66 -30.56
C ARG A 145 -12.90 13.90 -29.68
N LEU A 146 -13.97 13.37 -30.28
CA LEU A 146 -14.95 12.56 -29.57
C LEU A 146 -14.50 11.10 -29.51
N ASN A 147 -14.39 10.53 -28.30
CA ASN A 147 -14.05 9.12 -28.09
C ASN A 147 -15.28 8.21 -28.07
N VAL A 148 -15.03 6.90 -28.05
CA VAL A 148 -16.06 5.84 -27.95
C VAL A 148 -16.87 5.97 -26.67
N ASP A 149 -16.22 6.39 -25.58
CA ASP A 149 -16.86 6.64 -24.28
C ASP A 149 -17.68 7.93 -24.25
N ARG A 150 -17.87 8.58 -25.41
CA ARG A 150 -18.50 9.91 -25.56
C ARG A 150 -17.80 10.99 -24.74
N GLN A 151 -16.51 10.85 -24.50
CA GLN A 151 -15.68 11.84 -23.84
C GLN A 151 -14.87 12.61 -24.88
N TRP A 152 -14.78 13.92 -24.67
CA TRP A 152 -14.00 14.84 -25.48
C TRP A 152 -12.55 14.85 -25.00
N GLN A 153 -11.63 14.48 -25.89
CA GLN A 153 -10.19 14.61 -25.66
C GLN A 153 -9.64 15.80 -26.44
N VAL A 154 -8.84 16.63 -25.80
CA VAL A 154 -8.19 17.77 -26.45
C VAL A 154 -6.95 17.27 -27.19
N GLU A 155 -6.88 17.50 -28.49
CA GLU A 155 -5.69 17.18 -29.31
C GLU A 155 -4.76 18.38 -29.45
N GLN A 156 -5.29 19.59 -29.64
CA GLN A 156 -4.50 20.80 -29.82
C GLN A 156 -5.14 22.00 -29.12
N LEU A 157 -4.32 22.83 -28.50
CA LEU A 157 -4.75 24.07 -27.85
C LEU A 157 -4.57 25.25 -28.82
N GLY A 158 -5.51 26.19 -28.83
CA GLY A 158 -5.41 27.42 -29.60
C GLY A 158 -4.30 28.35 -29.09
N GLU A 159 -3.72 29.12 -30.00
CA GLU A 159 -2.64 30.06 -29.69
C GLU A 159 -3.14 31.15 -28.71
N GLY A 160 -2.48 31.29 -27.56
CA GLY A 160 -2.82 32.30 -26.53
C GLY A 160 -3.98 31.95 -25.61
N VAL A 161 -4.27 30.65 -25.41
CA VAL A 161 -5.24 30.18 -24.41
C VAL A 161 -4.52 29.44 -23.31
N ASP A 162 -4.47 30.02 -22.11
CA ASP A 162 -3.95 29.34 -20.92
C ASP A 162 -5.10 28.60 -20.21
N PRO A 163 -5.05 27.26 -20.08
CA PRO A 163 -6.12 26.47 -19.44
C PRO A 163 -6.38 26.93 -18.00
N ARG A 164 -5.35 27.41 -17.32
CA ARG A 164 -5.40 27.79 -15.91
C ARG A 164 -6.16 29.09 -15.66
N GLU A 165 -6.14 30.03 -16.61
CA GLU A 165 -6.92 31.27 -16.53
C GLU A 165 -8.39 31.01 -16.90
N MET A 166 -8.63 30.09 -17.84
CA MET A 166 -9.96 29.75 -18.34
C MET A 166 -10.84 29.04 -17.29
N PHE A 167 -10.25 28.16 -16.46
CA PHE A 167 -10.97 27.39 -15.45
C PHE A 167 -10.76 27.89 -14.02
N GLY A 168 -9.98 28.98 -13.86
CA GLY A 168 -9.61 29.55 -12.58
C GLY A 168 -10.59 30.60 -12.09
N SER A 169 -11.76 30.20 -11.58
CA SER A 169 -12.52 31.02 -10.63
C SER A 169 -13.56 30.20 -9.88
N GLU A 170 -13.21 29.75 -8.67
CA GLU A 170 -14.12 29.76 -7.52
C GLU A 170 -13.24 29.76 -6.26
N SER A 171 -13.18 30.92 -5.59
CA SER A 171 -12.67 31.05 -4.21
C SER A 171 -13.82 30.89 -3.23
#